data_AF-A0A820SKV4-F1
#
_entry.id   AF-A0A820SKV4-F1
#
_cell.length_a   1.000
_cell.length_b   1.000
_cell.length_c   1.000
_cell.angle_alpha   90.00
_cell.angle_beta   90.00
_cell.angle_gamma   90.00
#
_symmetry.space_group_name_H-M   'P 1'
#
loop_
_entity.id
_entity.type
_entity.pdbx_description
1 polymer ?
#
loop_
_entity_poly.entity_id
_entity_poly.type
_entity_poly.pdbx_seq_one_letter_code
_entity_poly.pdbx_strand_id
1 'polypeptide(L)'
;HRIDKTVPIEETVGALKELVDAGKVKYLGLSECSSDTLRRAHAVHPIACVQIEYSPFSLDIERDEIGLLKTCRELGVAIVCYSPLGRGLLGGQIKSPDDLEEGDFRKMLPRFSKENFPKNIELVNQLTALAKEKGCTIGQLTLAWIL
;
A
#
# COMPACT_ATOMS: atom_id res chain seq x y z
N HIS A 1 5.61 -9.15 -10.84
CA HIS A 1 4.54 -8.33 -10.23
C HIS A 1 4.90 -6.85 -10.24
N ARG A 2 6.12 -6.47 -9.83
CA ARG A 2 6.60 -5.10 -10.01
C ARG A 2 6.80 -4.75 -11.48
N ILE A 3 6.75 -3.47 -11.79
CA ILE A 3 7.02 -2.92 -13.12
C ILE A 3 8.45 -3.28 -13.53
N ASP A 4 8.58 -3.92 -14.68
CA ASP A 4 9.86 -4.08 -15.36
C ASP A 4 10.24 -2.74 -16.01
N LYS A 5 11.45 -2.26 -15.73
CA LYS A 5 11.93 -0.99 -16.27
C LYS A 5 12.55 -1.13 -17.66
N THR A 6 12.75 -2.35 -18.14
CA THR A 6 13.37 -2.66 -19.43
C THR A 6 12.35 -2.92 -20.53
N VAL A 7 11.08 -3.18 -20.16
CA VAL A 7 9.97 -3.39 -21.09
C VAL A 7 9.01 -2.21 -21.01
N PRO A 8 8.62 -1.59 -22.13
CA PRO A 8 7.56 -0.58 -22.13
C PRO A 8 6.27 -1.12 -21.50
N ILE A 9 5.63 -0.32 -20.64
CA ILE A 9 4.41 -0.74 -19.96
C ILE A 9 3.29 -1.08 -20.94
N GLU A 10 3.28 -0.43 -22.10
CA GLU A 10 2.31 -0.63 -23.16
C GLU A 10 2.38 -2.04 -23.75
N GLU A 11 3.58 -2.60 -23.90
CA GLU A 11 3.75 -3.98 -24.36
C GLU A 11 3.23 -4.97 -23.32
N THR A 12 3.55 -4.72 -22.05
CA THR A 12 3.09 -5.57 -20.94
C THR A 12 1.56 -5.56 -20.84
N VAL A 13 0.95 -4.37 -20.86
CA VAL A 13 -0.52 -4.23 -20.75
C VAL A 13 -1.21 -4.69 -22.03
N GLY A 14 -0.59 -4.52 -23.19
CA GLY A 14 -1.07 -5.05 -24.46
C GLY A 14 -1.19 -6.58 -24.42
N ALA A 15 -0.15 -7.27 -23.97
CA ALA A 15 -0.18 -8.72 -23.78
C ALA A 15 -1.24 -9.16 -22.76
N LEU A 16 -1.41 -8.40 -21.66
CA LEU A 16 -2.45 -8.69 -20.67
C LEU A 16 -3.87 -8.44 -21.21
N LYS A 17 -4.05 -7.44 -22.08
CA LYS A 17 -5.33 -7.16 -22.75
C LYS A 17 -5.75 -8.34 -23.63
N GLU A 18 -4.84 -9.03 -24.30
CA GLU A 18 -5.18 -10.23 -25.07
C GLU A 18 -5.82 -11.32 -24.19
N LEU A 19 -5.40 -11.44 -22.93
CA LEU A 19 -6.02 -12.35 -21.96
C LEU A 19 -7.43 -11.91 -21.56
N VAL A 20 -7.68 -10.60 -21.50
CA VAL A 20 -9.03 -10.04 -21.28
C VAL A 20 -9.92 -10.34 -22.48
N ASP A 21 -9.43 -10.07 -23.69
CA ASP A 21 -10.16 -10.29 -24.96
C ASP A 21 -10.49 -11.78 -25.17
N ALA A 22 -9.58 -12.67 -24.77
CA ALA A 22 -9.79 -14.12 -24.77
C ALA A 22 -10.69 -14.62 -23.61
N GLY A 23 -11.21 -13.73 -22.76
CA GLY A 23 -12.08 -14.05 -21.63
C GLY A 23 -11.40 -14.82 -20.50
N LYS A 24 -10.06 -14.80 -20.43
CA LYS A 24 -9.29 -15.53 -19.39
C LYS A 24 -9.22 -14.76 -18.08
N VAL A 25 -9.25 -13.44 -18.16
CA VAL A 25 -9.31 -12.53 -17.00
C VAL A 25 -10.35 -11.45 -17.26
N LYS A 26 -10.93 -10.87 -16.19
CA LYS A 26 -11.97 -9.84 -16.31
C LYS A 26 -11.42 -8.42 -16.24
N TYR A 27 -10.38 -8.20 -15.43
CA TYR A 27 -9.84 -6.89 -15.11
C TYR A 27 -8.34 -6.96 -14.98
N LEU A 28 -7.67 -5.85 -15.28
CA LEU A 28 -6.23 -5.69 -15.09
C LEU A 28 -5.95 -4.82 -13.87
N GLY A 29 -4.94 -5.20 -13.10
CA GLY A 29 -4.42 -4.43 -11.97
C GLY A 29 -2.91 -4.31 -12.07
N LEU A 30 -2.37 -3.22 -11.54
CA LEU A 30 -0.93 -3.01 -11.42
C LEU A 30 -0.52 -2.99 -9.95
N SER A 31 0.76 -3.14 -9.69
CA SER A 31 1.31 -2.97 -8.35
C SER A 31 2.58 -2.15 -8.42
N GLU A 32 2.73 -1.24 -7.46
CA GLU A 32 3.98 -0.50 -7.25
C GLU A 32 4.44 0.27 -8.49
N CYS A 33 3.48 0.84 -9.24
CA CYS A 33 3.73 1.66 -10.41
C CYS A 33 3.74 3.15 -10.07
N SER A 34 4.45 3.95 -10.86
CA SER A 34 4.38 5.41 -10.77
C SER A 34 3.08 5.93 -11.41
N SER A 35 2.77 7.20 -11.14
CA SER A 35 1.66 7.92 -11.79
C SER A 35 1.78 7.95 -13.32
N ASP A 36 2.98 8.17 -13.85
CA ASP A 36 3.24 8.16 -15.29
C ASP A 36 2.98 6.78 -15.90
N THR A 37 3.55 5.74 -15.29
CA THR A 37 3.34 4.36 -15.72
C THR A 37 1.86 3.97 -15.69
N LEU A 38 1.12 4.39 -14.66
CA LEU A 38 -0.32 4.14 -14.56
C LEU A 38 -1.10 4.80 -15.71
N ARG A 39 -0.83 6.07 -16.04
CA ARG A 39 -1.51 6.75 -17.15
C ARG A 39 -1.27 6.06 -18.48
N ARG A 40 -0.01 5.71 -18.76
CA ARG A 40 0.40 5.01 -19.98
C ARG A 40 -0.24 3.63 -20.09
N ALA A 41 -0.25 2.87 -19.00
CA ALA A 41 -0.94 1.59 -18.91
C ALA A 41 -2.44 1.72 -19.18
N HIS A 42 -3.09 2.65 -18.49
CA HIS A 42 -4.54 2.87 -18.57
C HIS A 42 -4.99 3.32 -19.97
N ALA A 43 -4.12 4.03 -20.71
CA ALA A 43 -4.37 4.40 -22.10
C ALA A 43 -4.40 3.19 -23.06
N VAL A 44 -3.71 2.09 -22.74
CA VAL A 44 -3.72 0.85 -23.53
C VAL A 44 -4.93 -0.01 -23.19
N HIS A 45 -5.22 -0.18 -21.90
CA HIS A 45 -6.42 -0.87 -21.41
C HIS A 45 -6.78 -0.35 -20.01
N PRO A 46 -8.07 -0.15 -19.69
CA PRO A 46 -8.48 0.31 -18.36
C PRO A 46 -7.89 -0.54 -17.24
N ILE A 47 -7.13 0.11 -16.35
CA ILE A 47 -6.61 -0.51 -15.14
C ILE A 47 -7.65 -0.35 -14.03
N ALA A 48 -8.10 -1.45 -13.44
CA ALA A 48 -9.14 -1.43 -12.43
C ALA A 48 -8.60 -1.06 -11.05
N CYS A 49 -7.36 -1.48 -10.73
CA CYS A 49 -6.75 -1.17 -9.45
C CYS A 49 -5.22 -1.04 -9.49
N VAL A 50 -4.69 -0.30 -8.51
CA VAL A 50 -3.28 -0.30 -8.15
C VAL A 50 -3.12 -0.81 -6.72
N GLN A 51 -2.24 -1.79 -6.53
CA GLN A 51 -1.86 -2.28 -5.22
C GLN A 51 -0.55 -1.62 -4.73
N ILE A 52 -0.58 -0.94 -3.58
CA ILE A 52 0.52 -0.11 -3.04
C ILE A 52 0.58 -0.13 -1.50
N GLU A 53 1.73 0.13 -0.87
CA GLU A 53 1.80 0.30 0.60
C GLU A 53 1.07 1.58 0.97
N TYR A 54 0.11 1.48 1.89
CA TYR A 54 -0.56 2.66 2.43
C TYR A 54 -1.05 2.37 3.85
N SER A 55 -0.66 3.22 4.78
CA SER A 55 -1.00 3.15 6.21
C SER A 55 -0.61 4.47 6.87
N PRO A 56 -0.97 4.72 8.14
CA PRO A 56 -0.45 5.88 8.89
C PRO A 56 1.08 6.03 8.90
N PHE A 57 1.83 4.96 8.58
CA PHE A 57 3.30 4.98 8.47
C PHE A 57 3.83 5.14 7.04
N SER A 58 2.96 5.17 6.03
CA SER A 58 3.31 5.21 4.60
C SER A 58 2.25 6.00 3.84
N LEU A 59 2.49 7.30 3.73
CA LEU A 59 1.58 8.27 3.08
C LEU A 59 2.16 8.80 1.77
N ASP A 60 3.23 8.20 1.24
CA ASP A 60 3.99 8.72 0.10
C ASP A 60 3.13 8.93 -1.15
N ILE A 61 2.09 8.11 -1.34
CA ILE A 61 1.17 8.21 -2.48
C ILE A 61 0.35 9.51 -2.50
N GLU A 62 0.23 10.17 -1.36
CA GLU A 62 -0.49 11.44 -1.20
C GLU A 62 0.35 12.65 -1.61
N ARG A 63 1.68 12.50 -1.60
CA ARG A 63 2.60 13.62 -1.87
C ARG A 63 2.53 14.03 -3.34
N ASP A 64 2.58 15.33 -3.60
CA ASP A 64 2.46 15.88 -4.95
C ASP A 64 3.56 15.37 -5.90
N GLU A 65 4.77 15.12 -5.40
CA GLU A 65 5.89 14.61 -6.21
C GLU A 65 5.67 13.17 -6.69
N ILE A 66 4.92 12.37 -5.93
CA ILE A 66 4.54 11.00 -6.31
C ILE A 66 3.22 11.02 -7.09
N GLY A 67 2.22 11.75 -6.59
CA GLY A 67 0.95 12.05 -7.26
C GLY A 67 0.05 10.83 -7.54
N LEU A 68 0.33 9.66 -6.95
CA LEU A 68 -0.33 8.42 -7.30
C LEU A 68 -1.80 8.41 -6.85
N LEU A 69 -2.09 8.87 -5.63
CA LEU A 69 -3.46 8.96 -5.14
C LEU A 69 -4.32 9.87 -6.02
N LYS A 70 -3.77 11.02 -6.42
CA LYS A 70 -4.44 11.96 -7.33
C LYS A 70 -4.69 11.32 -8.70
N THR A 71 -3.69 10.66 -9.27
CA THR A 71 -3.80 9.99 -10.57
C THR A 71 -4.84 8.87 -10.55
N CYS A 72 -4.87 8.05 -9.49
CA CYS A 72 -5.89 7.01 -9.33
C CYS A 72 -7.31 7.61 -9.30
N ARG A 73 -7.52 8.71 -8.56
CA ARG A 73 -8.81 9.42 -8.50
C ARG A 73 -9.23 9.95 -9.86
N GLU A 74 -8.32 10.59 -10.60
CA GLU A 74 -8.59 11.15 -11.93
C GLU A 74 -8.99 10.07 -12.95
N LEU A 75 -8.34 8.90 -12.90
CA LEU A 75 -8.57 7.80 -13.83
C LEU A 75 -9.68 6.83 -13.37
N GLY A 76 -10.28 7.04 -12.20
CA GLY A 76 -11.27 6.11 -11.63
C GLY A 76 -10.69 4.74 -11.22
N VAL A 77 -9.40 4.69 -10.86
CA VAL A 77 -8.68 3.47 -10.48
C VAL A 77 -8.74 3.26 -8.98
N ALA A 78 -9.13 2.06 -8.54
CA ALA A 78 -9.17 1.72 -7.12
C ALA A 78 -7.75 1.55 -6.54
N ILE A 79 -7.56 1.94 -5.28
CA ILE A 79 -6.32 1.66 -4.55
C ILE A 79 -6.56 0.47 -3.62
N VAL A 80 -5.72 -0.55 -3.76
CA VAL A 80 -5.72 -1.72 -2.87
C VAL A 80 -4.51 -1.62 -1.97
N CYS A 81 -4.72 -1.29 -0.71
CA CYS A 81 -3.62 -1.05 0.24
C CYS A 81 -3.02 -2.38 0.71
N TYR A 82 -1.73 -2.60 0.50
CA TYR A 82 -1.01 -3.67 1.19
C TYR A 82 -0.39 -3.14 2.49
N SER A 83 -0.20 -4.02 3.47
CA SER A 83 0.29 -3.68 4.82
C SER A 83 -0.44 -2.52 5.51
N PRO A 84 -1.79 -2.43 5.45
CA PRO A 84 -2.54 -1.31 6.03
C PRO A 84 -2.34 -1.14 7.54
N LEU A 85 -1.99 -2.22 8.23
CA LEU A 85 -1.70 -2.22 9.67
C LEU A 85 -0.21 -2.00 10.00
N GLY A 86 0.56 -1.38 9.11
CA GLY A 86 1.97 -1.05 9.35
C GLY A 86 2.84 -2.30 9.61
N ARG A 87 2.55 -3.41 8.92
CA ARG A 87 3.23 -4.72 9.12
C ARG A 87 3.09 -5.28 10.55
N GLY A 88 1.97 -4.98 11.20
CA GLY A 88 1.59 -5.52 12.51
C GLY A 88 1.66 -4.50 13.65
N LEU A 89 2.32 -3.34 13.47
CA LEU A 89 2.39 -2.30 14.51
C LEU A 89 0.99 -1.81 14.93
N LEU A 90 0.10 -1.60 13.95
CA LEU A 90 -1.29 -1.19 14.20
C LEU A 90 -2.22 -2.39 14.48
N GLY A 91 -1.64 -3.56 14.76
CA GLY A 91 -2.34 -4.73 15.30
C GLY A 91 -2.32 -4.80 16.84
N GLY A 92 -1.55 -3.92 17.50
CA GLY A 92 -1.55 -3.76 18.95
C GLY A 92 -0.69 -4.75 19.74
N GLN A 93 -0.11 -5.78 19.11
CA GLN A 93 0.69 -6.82 19.79
C GLN A 93 2.18 -6.49 19.90
N ILE A 94 2.73 -5.67 19.00
CA ILE A 94 4.16 -5.35 18.97
C ILE A 94 4.40 -4.10 19.84
N LYS A 95 5.11 -4.27 20.95
CA LYS A 95 5.50 -3.26 21.94
C LYS A 95 7.00 -3.00 21.98
N SER A 96 7.80 -3.91 21.45
CA SER A 96 9.24 -3.83 21.29
C SER A 96 9.69 -4.51 19.98
N PRO A 97 10.82 -4.11 19.36
CA PRO A 97 11.46 -4.89 18.32
C PRO A 97 11.80 -6.32 18.75
N ASP A 98 11.95 -6.57 20.06
CA ASP A 98 12.24 -7.88 20.64
C ASP A 98 11.02 -8.83 20.64
N ASP A 99 9.80 -8.31 20.42
CA ASP A 99 8.60 -9.14 20.25
C ASP A 99 8.57 -9.87 18.89
N LEU A 100 9.48 -9.50 18.00
CA LEU A 100 9.66 -10.16 16.71
C LEU A 100 10.60 -11.36 16.88
N GLU A 101 10.26 -12.48 16.23
CA GLU A 101 11.08 -13.69 16.24
C GLU A 101 12.47 -13.47 15.61
N GLU A 102 13.40 -14.36 15.92
CA GLU A 102 14.68 -14.40 15.21
C GLU A 102 14.46 -14.71 13.72
N GLY A 103 15.16 -14.00 12.84
CA GLY A 103 14.99 -14.14 11.39
C GLY A 103 13.78 -13.39 10.79
N ASP A 104 12.95 -12.73 11.60
CA ASP A 104 11.85 -11.91 11.08
C ASP A 104 12.38 -10.73 10.24
N PHE A 105 11.96 -10.66 8.97
CA PHE A 105 12.42 -9.64 8.03
C PHE A 105 12.09 -8.21 8.49
N ARG A 106 11.06 -8.03 9.33
CA ARG A 106 10.69 -6.71 9.87
C ARG A 106 11.83 -6.09 10.66
N LYS A 107 12.70 -6.89 11.29
CA LYS A 107 13.91 -6.41 11.98
C LYS A 107 14.91 -5.70 11.05
N MET A 108 14.84 -5.93 9.73
CA MET A 108 15.65 -5.22 8.73
C MET A 108 15.02 -3.90 8.27
N LEU A 109 13.75 -3.66 8.58
CA LEU A 109 13.07 -2.43 8.15
C LEU A 109 13.41 -1.29 9.11
N PRO A 110 13.73 -0.07 8.60
CA PRO A 110 14.02 1.08 9.43
C PRO A 110 12.93 1.37 10.46
N ARG A 111 11.66 1.08 10.14
CA ARG A 111 10.49 1.25 11.03
C ARG A 111 10.62 0.48 12.35
N PHE A 112 11.33 -0.65 12.35
CA PHE A 112 11.50 -1.52 13.52
C PHE A 112 12.93 -1.44 14.11
N SER A 113 13.77 -0.51 13.63
CA SER A 113 15.10 -0.33 14.20
C SER A 113 15.02 0.21 15.64
N LYS A 114 16.02 -0.09 16.46
CA LYS A 114 16.14 0.44 17.83
C LYS A 114 16.07 1.97 17.89
N GLU A 115 16.54 2.64 16.85
CA GLU A 115 16.53 4.10 16.73
C GLU A 115 15.13 4.66 16.46
N ASN A 116 14.38 4.06 15.54
CA ASN A 116 13.09 4.61 15.09
C ASN A 116 11.90 4.09 15.89
N PHE A 117 11.97 2.86 16.40
CA PHE A 117 10.86 2.20 17.07
C PHE A 117 10.26 3.02 18.23
N PRO A 118 11.06 3.67 19.11
CA PRO A 118 10.51 4.49 20.19
C PRO A 118 9.61 5.64 19.72
N LYS A 119 9.91 6.25 18.56
CA LYS A 119 9.05 7.28 17.97
C LYS A 119 7.80 6.68 17.31
N ASN A 120 7.95 5.52 16.66
CA ASN A 120 6.85 4.86 15.98
C ASN A 120 5.80 4.31 16.95
N ILE A 121 6.23 3.79 18.11
CA ILE A 121 5.31 3.24 19.11
C ILE A 121 4.47 4.34 19.77
N GLU A 122 4.96 5.58 19.84
CA GLU A 122 4.19 6.72 20.35
C GLU A 122 2.96 7.00 19.47
N LEU A 123 3.12 6.95 18.14
CA LEU A 123 1.98 7.04 17.21
C LEU A 123 0.97 5.91 17.45
N VAL A 124 1.45 4.67 17.65
CA VAL A 124 0.59 3.52 17.96
C VAL A 124 -0.18 3.75 19.26
N ASN A 125 0.46 4.30 20.29
CA ASN A 125 -0.16 4.59 21.59
C ASN A 125 -1.28 5.63 21.46
N GLN A 126 -1.02 6.72 20.72
CA GLN A 126 -2.02 7.77 20.47
C GLN A 126 -3.24 7.23 19.71
N LEU A 127 -3.01 6.46 18.64
CA LEU A 127 -4.10 5.83 17.89
C LEU A 127 -4.84 4.78 18.73
N THR A 128 -4.15 4.08 19.62
CA THR A 128 -4.77 3.12 20.55
C THR A 128 -5.70 3.84 21.54
N ALA A 129 -5.28 4.98 22.08
CA ALA A 129 -6.12 5.79 22.96
C ALA A 129 -7.38 6.27 22.23
N LEU A 130 -7.23 6.78 21.01
CA LEU A 130 -8.37 7.20 20.18
C LEU A 130 -9.32 6.03 19.86
N ALA A 131 -8.78 4.85 19.54
CA ALA A 131 -9.60 3.66 19.29
C ALA A 131 -10.41 3.26 20.52
N LYS A 132 -9.81 3.35 21.71
CA LYS A 132 -10.49 3.09 22.99
C LYS A 132 -11.64 4.06 23.23
N GLU A 133 -11.45 5.35 22.98
CA GLU A 133 -12.52 6.36 23.08
C GLU A 133 -13.68 6.07 22.11
N LYS A 134 -13.37 5.49 20.95
CA LYS A 134 -14.35 5.08 19.94
C LYS A 134 -14.93 3.67 20.15
N GLY A 135 -14.50 2.95 21.19
CA GLY A 135 -14.97 1.60 21.49
C GLY A 135 -14.56 0.55 20.45
N CYS A 136 -13.46 0.76 19.73
CA CYS A 136 -12.95 -0.19 18.72
C CYS A 136 -11.47 -0.53 18.96
N THR A 137 -10.96 -1.51 18.23
CA THR A 137 -9.52 -1.84 18.23
C THR A 137 -8.75 -0.85 17.35
N ILE A 138 -7.45 -0.65 17.62
CA ILE A 138 -6.59 0.17 16.75
C ILE A 138 -6.57 -0.33 15.29
N GLY A 139 -6.67 -1.65 15.08
CA GLY A 139 -6.77 -2.22 13.74
C GLY A 139 -8.06 -1.81 13.04
N GLN A 140 -9.21 -1.87 13.73
CA GLN A 140 -10.49 -1.39 13.20
C GLN A 140 -10.45 0.11 12.91
N LEU A 141 -9.91 0.92 13.83
CA LEU A 141 -9.75 2.36 13.63
C LEU A 141 -8.90 2.65 12.38
N THR A 142 -7.77 1.97 12.23
CA THR A 142 -6.85 2.15 11.11
C THR A 142 -7.51 1.79 9.78
N LEU A 143 -8.21 0.65 9.72
CA LEU A 143 -8.90 0.23 8.50
C LEU A 143 -10.07 1.18 8.16
N ALA A 144 -10.81 1.65 9.16
CA ALA A 144 -11.87 2.63 8.97
C ALA A 144 -11.37 4.01 8.53
N TRP A 145 -10.11 4.36 8.85
CA TRP A 145 -9.48 5.59 8.34
C TRP A 145 -9.04 5.46 6.87
N ILE A 146 -8.70 4.25 6.41
CA ILE A 146 -8.28 3.98 5.02
C ILE A 146 -9.47 3.93 4.06
N LEU A 147 -10.61 3.38 4.51
CA LEU A 147 -11.83 3.15 3.72
C LEU A 147 -12.71 4.41 3.65
#